data_AF-A0A4R4L316-F1
#
_entry.id   AF-A0A4R4L316-F1
#
_cell.length_a   1.000
_cell.length_b   1.000
_cell.length_c   1.000
_cell.angle_alpha   90.00
_cell.angle_beta   90.00
_cell.angle_gamma   90.00
#
_symmetry.space_group_name_H-M   'P 1'
#
loop_
_entity.id
_entity.type
_entity.pdbx_description
1 polymer ?
#
loop_
_entity_poly.entity_id
_entity_poly.type
_entity_poly.pdbx_seq_one_letter_code
_entity_poly.pdbx_strand_id
1 'polypeptide(L)'
;MTATAGRTARGPRGAAAIHAAVLDLLAAEGYAGLTIEGVARRSGVNKTTVYRWWPSKPALVAATFRHAVARELPVPDTGTLRGDLVALVRSKAAFLGEGPGRLAADVLAHTGADPELARLAGEVLGQHSTHVAEVTGRARARGELAGAVDDLLLADLLLGPVWLRAVVTHRPLSAEDAEALVDAVLPGLDG
;
A
#
# COMPACT_ATOMS: atom_id res chain seq x y z
N MET A 1 15.84 -43.53 5.95
CA MET A 1 15.64 -42.75 4.70
C MET A 1 15.23 -41.35 5.10
N THR A 2 16.20 -40.45 5.17
CA THR A 2 16.07 -39.06 5.62
C THR A 2 15.31 -38.23 4.59
N ALA A 3 14.17 -37.66 5.01
CA ALA A 3 13.40 -36.69 4.25
C ALA A 3 14.11 -35.31 4.29
N THR A 4 14.52 -34.81 3.14
CA THR A 4 15.06 -33.46 2.98
C THR A 4 13.92 -32.45 3.04
N ALA A 5 13.69 -31.90 4.23
CA ALA A 5 12.85 -30.72 4.43
C ALA A 5 13.68 -29.43 4.22
N GLY A 6 13.12 -28.49 3.45
CA GLY A 6 13.41 -27.06 3.60
C GLY A 6 14.24 -26.39 2.50
N ARG A 7 13.59 -25.74 1.52
CA ARG A 7 14.24 -24.67 0.73
C ARG A 7 13.35 -23.67 -0.03
N THR A 8 12.13 -23.36 0.41
CA THR A 8 11.24 -22.47 -0.38
C THR A 8 10.49 -21.37 0.39
N ALA A 9 10.94 -20.93 1.58
CA ALA A 9 10.26 -19.86 2.33
C ALA A 9 11.13 -18.65 2.75
N ARG A 10 12.35 -18.51 2.22
CA ARG A 10 13.21 -17.36 2.54
C ARG A 10 13.77 -16.81 1.23
N GLY A 11 13.46 -15.54 0.93
CA GLY A 11 13.93 -14.82 -0.26
C GLY A 11 15.46 -14.80 -0.38
N PRO A 12 16.05 -14.08 -1.36
CA PRO A 12 17.49 -14.05 -1.52
C PRO A 12 18.18 -13.61 -0.22
N ARG A 13 19.35 -14.17 0.08
CA ARG A 13 20.27 -13.54 1.04
C ARG A 13 20.51 -12.10 0.57
N GLY A 14 20.25 -11.13 1.44
CA GLY A 14 20.31 -9.71 1.09
C GLY A 14 19.02 -9.10 0.54
N ALA A 15 17.87 -9.79 0.56
CA ALA A 15 16.59 -9.24 0.09
C ALA A 15 16.25 -7.87 0.72
N ALA A 16 16.46 -7.73 2.04
CA ALA A 16 16.25 -6.45 2.72
C ALA A 16 17.16 -5.33 2.19
N ALA A 17 18.43 -5.63 1.90
CA ALA A 17 19.37 -4.67 1.32
C ALA A 17 18.98 -4.29 -0.11
N ILE A 18 18.44 -5.23 -0.88
CA ILE A 18 17.91 -4.98 -2.22
C ILE A 18 16.70 -4.06 -2.15
N HIS A 19 15.72 -4.34 -1.28
CA HIS A 19 14.53 -3.50 -1.10
C HIS A 19 14.88 -2.10 -0.61
N ALA A 20 15.81 -1.96 0.35
CA ALA A 20 16.31 -0.67 0.79
C ALA A 20 16.98 0.10 -0.37
N ALA A 21 17.82 -0.57 -1.16
CA ALA A 21 18.46 0.05 -2.32
C ALA A 21 17.44 0.50 -3.38
N VAL A 22 16.36 -0.26 -3.60
CA VAL A 22 15.28 0.15 -4.50
C VAL A 22 14.60 1.42 -3.99
N LEU A 23 14.22 1.47 -2.70
CA LEU A 23 13.57 2.65 -2.12
C LEU A 23 14.47 3.89 -2.18
N ASP A 24 15.75 3.74 -1.85
CA ASP A 24 16.73 4.83 -1.92
C ASP A 24 16.88 5.38 -3.34
N LEU A 25 16.96 4.50 -4.34
CA LEU A 25 17.10 4.89 -5.74
C LEU A 25 15.81 5.50 -6.29
N LEU A 26 14.64 4.99 -5.88
CA LEU A 26 13.36 5.63 -6.22
C LEU A 26 13.28 7.05 -5.65
N ALA A 27 13.74 7.25 -4.41
CA ALA A 27 13.76 8.57 -3.79
C ALA A 27 14.74 9.54 -4.45
N ALA A 28 15.90 9.05 -4.91
CA ALA A 28 16.95 9.88 -5.50
C ALA A 28 16.76 10.16 -7.01
N GLU A 29 16.28 9.17 -7.77
CA GLU A 29 16.32 9.16 -9.23
C GLU A 29 14.93 8.94 -9.88
N GLY A 30 13.90 8.66 -9.07
CA GLY A 30 12.57 8.32 -9.54
C GLY A 30 12.50 6.96 -10.25
N TYR A 31 11.29 6.57 -10.66
CA TYR A 31 11.07 5.29 -11.36
C TYR A 31 11.79 5.20 -12.72
N ALA A 32 11.94 6.34 -13.41
CA ALA A 32 12.61 6.41 -14.71
C ALA A 32 14.13 6.14 -14.60
N GLY A 33 14.79 6.74 -13.60
CA GLY A 33 16.24 6.58 -13.38
C GLY A 33 16.63 5.23 -12.75
N LEU A 34 15.71 4.57 -12.04
CA LEU A 34 15.99 3.28 -11.40
C LEU A 34 16.38 2.19 -12.43
N THR A 35 17.51 1.52 -12.16
CA THR A 35 18.02 0.37 -12.93
C THR A 35 18.37 -0.80 -12.01
N ILE A 36 18.25 -2.04 -12.50
CA ILE A 36 18.64 -3.25 -11.73
C ILE A 36 20.14 -3.24 -11.44
N GLU A 37 20.96 -2.74 -12.35
CA GLU A 37 22.40 -2.54 -12.18
C GLU A 37 22.70 -1.57 -11.04
N GLY A 38 21.98 -0.45 -10.98
CA GLY A 38 22.06 0.51 -9.88
C GLY A 38 21.71 -0.14 -8.54
N VAL A 39 20.62 -0.92 -8.50
CA VAL A 39 20.20 -1.65 -7.30
C VAL A 39 21.25 -2.68 -6.87
N ALA A 40 21.79 -3.46 -7.80
CA ALA A 40 22.83 -4.45 -7.51
C ALA A 40 24.09 -3.79 -6.92
N ARG A 41 24.54 -2.69 -7.53
CA ARG A 41 25.68 -1.90 -7.03
C ARG A 41 25.43 -1.35 -5.62
N ARG A 42 24.25 -0.76 -5.38
CA ARG A 42 23.92 -0.13 -4.09
C ARG A 42 23.68 -1.15 -2.97
N SER A 43 23.02 -2.26 -3.27
CA SER A 43 22.75 -3.33 -2.30
C SER A 43 23.96 -4.23 -2.01
N GLY A 44 25.01 -4.16 -2.83
CA GLY A 44 26.16 -5.07 -2.77
C GLY A 44 25.83 -6.50 -3.22
N VAL A 45 24.63 -6.74 -3.76
CA VAL A 45 24.20 -8.06 -4.23
C VAL A 45 24.50 -8.20 -5.73
N ASN A 46 25.02 -9.37 -6.11
CA ASN A 46 25.31 -9.67 -7.51
C ASN A 46 24.06 -9.53 -8.40
N LYS A 47 24.21 -8.85 -9.54
CA LYS A 47 23.16 -8.64 -10.57
C LYS A 47 22.42 -9.92 -10.95
N THR A 48 23.13 -11.02 -11.18
CA THR A 48 22.55 -12.32 -11.52
C THR A 48 21.66 -12.86 -10.41
N THR A 49 21.96 -12.53 -9.15
CA THR A 49 21.06 -12.85 -8.04
C THR A 49 19.79 -11.99 -8.07
N VAL A 50 19.88 -10.71 -8.38
CA VAL A 50 18.68 -9.86 -8.51
C VAL A 50 17.76 -10.38 -9.64
N TYR A 51 18.30 -10.61 -10.85
CA TYR A 51 17.52 -11.12 -11.99
C TYR A 51 16.89 -12.49 -11.76
N ARG A 52 17.57 -13.38 -11.01
CA ARG A 52 17.04 -14.71 -10.70
C ARG A 52 15.74 -14.65 -9.91
N TRP A 53 15.57 -13.64 -9.06
CA TRP A 53 14.37 -13.48 -8.22
C TRP A 53 13.37 -12.49 -8.80
N TRP A 54 13.86 -11.46 -9.48
CA TRP A 54 13.04 -10.41 -10.08
C TRP A 54 13.52 -10.17 -11.51
N PRO A 55 12.86 -10.78 -12.52
CA PRO A 55 13.35 -10.79 -13.90
C PRO A 55 13.28 -9.42 -14.58
N SER A 56 12.52 -8.47 -14.02
CA SER A 56 12.32 -7.13 -14.57
C SER A 56 12.31 -6.05 -13.49
N LYS A 57 12.54 -4.79 -13.90
CA LYS A 57 12.42 -3.61 -13.02
C LYS A 57 11.02 -3.53 -12.38
N PRO A 58 9.91 -3.65 -13.12
CA PRO A 58 8.56 -3.73 -12.56
C PRO A 58 8.41 -4.82 -11.49
N ALA A 59 8.90 -6.03 -11.74
CA ALA A 59 8.82 -7.13 -10.78
C ALA A 59 9.59 -6.86 -9.49
N LEU A 60 10.78 -6.27 -9.59
CA LEU A 60 11.60 -5.88 -8.44
C LEU A 60 10.94 -4.78 -7.61
N VAL A 61 10.39 -3.77 -8.29
CA VAL A 61 9.72 -2.64 -7.66
C VAL A 61 8.43 -3.10 -6.98
N ALA A 62 7.61 -3.91 -7.65
CA ALA A 62 6.39 -4.46 -7.07
C ALA A 62 6.69 -5.34 -5.85
N ALA A 63 7.72 -6.20 -5.90
CA ALA A 63 8.13 -6.97 -4.74
C ALA A 63 8.65 -6.09 -3.59
N THR A 64 9.31 -4.98 -3.90
CA THR A 64 9.76 -4.01 -2.89
C THR A 64 8.58 -3.35 -2.19
N PHE A 65 7.56 -2.91 -2.94
CA PHE A 65 6.36 -2.36 -2.32
C PHE A 65 5.57 -3.40 -1.57
N ARG A 66 5.43 -4.62 -2.07
CA ARG A 66 4.83 -5.71 -1.27
C ARG A 66 5.58 -5.91 0.03
N HIS A 67 6.91 -5.87 0.03
CA HIS A 67 7.70 -5.98 1.25
C HIS A 67 7.53 -4.77 2.19
N ALA A 68 7.47 -3.56 1.65
CA ALA A 68 7.31 -2.33 2.43
C ALA A 68 5.88 -2.15 2.98
N VAL A 69 4.87 -2.52 2.19
CA VAL A 69 3.43 -2.42 2.49
C VAL A 69 2.94 -3.61 3.32
N ALA A 70 3.55 -4.80 3.21
CA ALA A 70 3.28 -5.93 4.11
C ALA A 70 3.66 -5.66 5.57
N ARG A 71 4.29 -4.51 5.86
CA ARG A 71 4.23 -3.93 7.20
C ARG A 71 2.82 -3.38 7.39
N GLU A 72 1.89 -4.28 7.72
CA GLU A 72 0.47 -4.01 7.91
C GLU A 72 0.25 -2.72 8.72
N LEU A 73 -0.48 -1.76 8.15
CA LEU A 73 -1.11 -0.72 8.96
C LEU A 73 -2.23 -1.43 9.73
N PRO A 74 -2.16 -1.55 11.07
CA PRO A 74 -3.22 -2.21 11.81
C PRO A 74 -4.54 -1.49 11.56
N VAL A 75 -5.62 -2.26 11.39
CA VAL A 75 -6.96 -1.69 11.24
C VAL A 75 -7.34 -1.05 12.58
N PRO A 76 -7.67 0.25 12.62
CA PRO A 76 -7.91 0.95 13.89
C PRO A 76 -9.11 0.40 14.66
N ASP A 77 -9.06 0.39 15.99
CA ASP A 77 -10.17 0.06 16.89
C ASP A 77 -10.35 1.11 17.98
N THR A 78 -11.05 2.18 17.63
CA THR A 78 -11.42 3.27 18.54
C THR A 78 -12.71 2.99 19.30
N GLY A 79 -13.44 1.94 18.91
CA GLY A 79 -14.73 1.58 19.49
C GLY A 79 -15.95 2.28 18.88
N THR A 80 -15.78 3.09 17.81
CA THR A 80 -16.89 3.72 17.08
C THR A 80 -16.62 3.72 15.57
N LEU A 81 -17.64 3.57 14.74
CA LEU A 81 -17.53 3.55 13.28
C LEU A 81 -16.84 4.81 12.77
N ARG A 82 -17.28 5.99 13.24
CA ARG A 82 -16.67 7.27 12.88
C ARG A 82 -15.19 7.29 13.25
N GLY A 83 -14.84 6.93 14.48
CA GLY A 83 -13.45 6.95 14.94
C GLY A 83 -12.57 5.98 14.16
N ASP A 84 -13.07 4.79 13.86
CA ASP A 84 -12.37 3.76 13.10
C ASP A 84 -12.09 4.23 11.67
N LEU A 85 -13.08 4.80 10.99
CA LEU A 85 -12.94 5.34 9.64
C LEU A 85 -12.01 6.56 9.59
N VAL A 86 -12.10 7.49 10.55
CA VAL A 86 -11.20 8.67 10.62
C VAL A 86 -9.76 8.22 10.85
N ALA A 87 -9.53 7.30 11.78
CA ALA A 87 -8.21 6.76 12.05
C ALA A 87 -7.65 6.01 10.82
N LEU A 88 -8.51 5.29 10.09
CA LEU A 88 -8.12 4.58 8.88
C LEU A 88 -7.66 5.56 7.79
N VAL A 89 -8.47 6.60 7.50
CA VAL A 89 -8.13 7.65 6.52
C VAL A 89 -6.82 8.35 6.91
N ARG A 90 -6.66 8.72 8.19
CA ARG A 90 -5.43 9.37 8.70
C ARG A 90 -4.20 8.48 8.54
N SER A 91 -4.30 7.20 8.91
CA SER A 91 -3.18 6.26 8.77
C SER A 91 -2.72 6.10 7.32
N LYS A 92 -3.68 6.07 6.38
CA LYS A 92 -3.39 5.98 4.94
C LYS A 92 -2.82 7.28 4.39
N ALA A 93 -3.33 8.43 4.82
CA ALA A 93 -2.79 9.74 4.46
C ALA A 93 -1.33 9.92 4.94
N ALA A 94 -1.04 9.54 6.20
CA ALA A 94 0.31 9.57 6.73
C ALA A 94 1.24 8.63 5.96
N PHE A 95 0.78 7.41 5.67
CA PHE A 95 1.55 6.44 4.88
C PHE A 95 1.89 6.95 3.48
N LEU A 96 0.93 7.56 2.77
CA LEU A 96 1.18 8.11 1.42
C LEU A 96 1.92 9.45 1.42
N GLY A 97 1.92 10.19 2.54
CA GLY A 97 2.62 11.46 2.66
C GLY A 97 4.15 11.33 2.73
N GLU A 98 4.65 10.22 3.28
CA GLU A 98 6.06 10.06 3.60
C GLU A 98 6.63 8.67 3.24
N GLY A 99 7.96 8.57 3.21
CA GLY A 99 8.67 7.30 3.13
C GLY A 99 8.26 6.41 1.94
N PRO A 100 8.16 5.08 2.14
CA PRO A 100 7.82 4.14 1.07
C PRO A 100 6.44 4.36 0.44
N GLY A 101 5.44 4.87 1.17
CA GLY A 101 4.11 5.06 0.60
C GLY A 101 4.06 6.22 -0.40
N ARG A 102 4.82 7.30 -0.17
CA ARG A 102 5.03 8.36 -1.17
C ARG A 102 5.68 7.83 -2.45
N LEU A 103 6.69 6.97 -2.32
CA LEU A 103 7.33 6.34 -3.48
C LEU A 103 6.39 5.37 -4.21
N ALA A 104 5.49 4.70 -3.49
CA ALA A 104 4.49 3.83 -4.07
C ALA A 104 3.52 4.60 -4.95
N ALA A 105 3.06 5.76 -4.49
CA ALA A 105 2.24 6.69 -5.27
C ALA A 105 2.87 7.05 -6.62
N ASP A 106 4.15 7.44 -6.62
CA ASP A 106 4.88 7.79 -7.83
C ASP A 106 5.01 6.60 -8.81
N VAL A 107 5.19 5.39 -8.28
CA VAL A 107 5.26 4.17 -9.11
C VAL A 107 3.90 3.77 -9.64
N LEU A 108 2.82 3.93 -8.86
CA LEU A 108 1.46 3.61 -9.28
C LEU A 108 0.97 4.53 -10.42
N ALA A 109 1.54 5.72 -10.58
CA ALA A 109 1.31 6.57 -11.74
C ALA A 109 1.78 5.93 -13.07
N HIS A 110 2.63 4.89 -13.02
CA HIS A 110 3.16 4.18 -14.18
C HIS A 110 2.43 2.86 -14.49
N THR A 111 1.29 2.60 -13.84
CA THR A 111 0.51 1.35 -13.99
C THR A 111 0.06 1.05 -15.41
N GLY A 112 -0.27 2.06 -16.21
CA GLY A 112 -0.66 1.89 -17.62
C GLY A 112 0.45 1.37 -18.53
N ALA A 113 1.70 1.34 -18.07
CA ALA A 113 2.85 0.92 -18.85
C ALA A 113 3.28 -0.55 -18.60
N ASP A 114 2.83 -1.19 -17.52
CA ASP A 114 3.27 -2.54 -17.17
C ASP A 114 2.22 -3.36 -16.36
N PRO A 115 1.87 -4.58 -16.77
CA PRO A 115 0.89 -5.43 -16.07
C PRO A 115 1.24 -5.75 -14.61
N GLU A 116 2.52 -5.84 -14.25
CA GLU A 116 2.94 -6.15 -12.89
C GLU A 116 2.71 -4.98 -11.93
N LEU A 117 2.84 -3.74 -12.43
CA LEU A 117 2.46 -2.55 -11.68
C LEU A 117 0.94 -2.43 -11.56
N ALA A 118 0.18 -2.74 -12.62
CA ALA A 118 -1.28 -2.79 -12.56
C ALA A 118 -1.76 -3.81 -11.52
N ARG A 119 -1.11 -4.99 -11.44
CA ARG A 119 -1.39 -5.98 -10.40
C ARG A 119 -1.10 -5.46 -9.00
N LEU A 120 0.05 -4.80 -8.80
CA LEU A 120 0.37 -4.14 -7.52
C LEU A 120 -0.70 -3.13 -7.12
N ALA A 121 -1.19 -2.33 -8.06
CA ALA A 121 -2.27 -1.38 -7.81
C ALA A 121 -3.55 -2.08 -7.34
N GLY A 122 -3.95 -3.16 -8.03
CA GLY A 122 -5.09 -3.98 -7.65
C GLY A 122 -4.95 -4.61 -6.26
N GLU A 123 -3.75 -5.06 -5.89
CA GLU A 123 -3.46 -5.59 -4.54
C GLU A 123 -3.63 -4.52 -3.46
N VAL A 124 -3.11 -3.32 -3.69
CA VAL A 124 -3.24 -2.19 -2.76
C VAL A 124 -4.71 -1.79 -2.58
N LEU A 125 -5.48 -1.71 -3.68
CA LEU A 125 -6.91 -1.44 -3.63
C LEU A 125 -7.70 -2.56 -2.93
N GLY A 126 -7.34 -3.83 -3.18
CA GLY A 126 -7.95 -4.96 -2.47
C GLY A 126 -7.74 -4.89 -0.95
N GLN A 127 -6.53 -4.54 -0.50
CA GLN A 127 -6.24 -4.34 0.92
C GLN A 127 -7.06 -3.21 1.55
N HIS A 128 -7.31 -2.14 0.80
CA HIS A 128 -8.15 -1.03 1.25
C HIS A 128 -9.58 -1.48 1.52
N SER A 129 -10.17 -2.25 0.61
CA SER A 129 -11.49 -2.84 0.79
C SER A 129 -11.52 -3.80 1.98
N THR A 130 -10.50 -4.64 2.17
CA THR A 130 -10.41 -5.53 3.35
C THR A 130 -10.38 -4.75 4.67
N HIS A 131 -9.59 -3.67 4.77
CA HIS A 131 -9.52 -2.88 6.00
C HIS A 131 -10.86 -2.19 6.32
N VAL A 132 -11.56 -1.70 5.29
CA VAL A 132 -12.90 -1.11 5.47
C VAL A 132 -13.90 -2.17 5.89
N ALA A 133 -13.86 -3.38 5.29
CA ALA A 133 -14.72 -4.49 5.67
C ALA A 133 -14.54 -4.91 7.14
N GLU A 134 -13.31 -4.86 7.67
CA GLU A 134 -13.05 -5.10 9.09
C GLU A 134 -13.63 -4.02 10.01
N VAL A 135 -13.61 -2.75 9.58
CA VAL A 135 -14.25 -1.64 10.31
C VAL A 135 -15.77 -1.78 10.29
N THR A 136 -16.37 -1.97 9.11
CA THR A 136 -17.83 -2.09 8.95
C THR A 136 -18.36 -3.34 9.64
N GLY A 137 -17.62 -4.46 9.60
CA GLY A 137 -17.95 -5.68 10.33
C GLY A 137 -18.04 -5.46 11.84
N ARG A 138 -17.08 -4.74 12.43
CA ARG A 138 -17.12 -4.39 13.87
C ARG A 138 -18.24 -3.41 14.20
N ALA A 139 -18.46 -2.39 13.37
CA ALA A 139 -19.57 -1.46 13.55
C ALA A 139 -20.93 -2.16 13.54
N ARG A 140 -21.13 -3.14 12.64
CA ARG A 140 -22.33 -3.99 12.62
C ARG A 140 -22.49 -4.79 13.91
N ALA A 141 -21.41 -5.37 14.42
CA ALA A 141 -21.43 -6.10 15.69
C ALA A 141 -21.79 -5.20 16.89
N ARG A 142 -21.46 -3.90 16.82
CA ARG A 142 -21.83 -2.88 17.82
C ARG A 142 -23.23 -2.29 17.62
N GLY A 143 -23.92 -2.60 16.51
CA GLY A 143 -25.22 -2.02 16.16
C GLY A 143 -25.13 -0.57 15.65
N GLU A 144 -23.94 -0.12 15.25
CA GLU A 144 -23.70 1.23 14.71
C GLU A 144 -23.97 1.33 13.20
N LEU A 145 -24.12 0.20 12.51
CA LEU A 145 -24.36 0.14 11.08
C LEU A 145 -25.49 -0.85 10.79
N ALA A 146 -26.64 -0.35 10.33
CA ALA A 146 -27.83 -1.15 10.06
C ALA A 146 -27.88 -1.72 8.64
N GLY A 147 -27.28 -1.01 7.67
CA GLY A 147 -27.34 -1.33 6.25
C GLY A 147 -26.21 -2.23 5.72
N ALA A 148 -26.49 -2.89 4.59
CA ALA A 148 -25.45 -3.45 3.75
C ALA A 148 -24.75 -2.31 3.01
N VAL A 149 -23.44 -2.21 3.18
CA VAL A 149 -22.58 -1.23 2.51
C VAL A 149 -21.60 -2.03 1.67
N ASP A 150 -21.42 -1.61 0.42
CA ASP A 150 -20.35 -2.12 -0.41
C ASP A 150 -19.01 -1.56 0.13
N ASP A 151 -18.24 -2.43 0.79
CA ASP A 151 -16.97 -2.05 1.43
C ASP A 151 -15.93 -1.60 0.41
N LEU A 152 -16.01 -2.04 -0.85
CA LEU A 152 -15.15 -1.54 -1.92
C LEU A 152 -15.53 -0.11 -2.29
N LEU A 153 -16.83 0.17 -2.47
CA LEU A 153 -17.31 1.52 -2.75
C LEU A 153 -16.99 2.49 -1.60
N LEU A 154 -17.17 2.04 -0.35
CA LEU A 154 -16.82 2.84 0.82
C LEU A 154 -15.30 3.11 0.89
N ALA A 155 -14.47 2.12 0.56
CA ALA A 155 -13.03 2.31 0.45
C ALA A 155 -12.67 3.33 -0.65
N ASP A 156 -13.33 3.28 -1.81
CA ASP A 156 -13.10 4.23 -2.91
C ASP A 156 -13.48 5.67 -2.51
N LEU A 157 -14.61 5.85 -1.83
CA LEU A 157 -15.08 7.16 -1.36
C LEU A 157 -14.15 7.76 -0.29
N LEU A 158 -13.60 6.94 0.61
CA LEU A 158 -12.75 7.40 1.70
C LEU A 158 -11.27 7.53 1.32
N LEU A 159 -10.74 6.59 0.55
CA LEU A 159 -9.31 6.48 0.25
C LEU A 159 -8.95 6.98 -1.16
N GLY A 160 -9.93 7.09 -2.07
CA GLY A 160 -9.75 7.76 -3.36
C GLY A 160 -9.26 9.21 -3.21
N PRO A 161 -9.89 10.06 -2.36
CA PRO A 161 -9.41 11.41 -2.09
C PRO A 161 -8.00 11.46 -1.48
N VAL A 162 -7.65 10.49 -0.63
CA VAL A 162 -6.31 10.36 -0.05
C VAL A 162 -5.28 10.15 -1.17
N TRP A 163 -5.57 9.23 -2.10
CA TRP A 163 -4.70 8.96 -3.24
C TRP A 163 -4.64 10.15 -4.21
N LEU A 164 -5.78 10.71 -4.60
CA LEU A 164 -5.86 11.88 -5.47
C LEU A 164 -5.01 13.04 -4.94
N ARG A 165 -5.13 13.33 -3.64
CA ARG A 165 -4.40 14.44 -3.04
C ARG A 165 -2.90 14.16 -2.97
N ALA A 166 -2.50 12.96 -2.54
CA ALA A 166 -1.09 12.59 -2.41
C ALA A 166 -0.37 12.48 -3.77
N VAL A 167 -1.02 11.86 -4.76
CA VAL A 167 -0.37 11.46 -6.02
C VAL A 167 -0.59 12.48 -7.13
N VAL A 168 -1.82 12.96 -7.30
CA VAL A 168 -2.18 13.80 -8.45
C VAL A 168 -1.97 15.27 -8.14
N THR A 169 -2.43 15.73 -6.98
CA THR A 169 -2.33 17.17 -6.62
C THR A 169 -1.13 17.51 -5.75
N HIS A 170 -0.42 16.50 -5.23
CA HIS A 170 0.67 16.65 -4.27
C HIS A 170 0.33 17.57 -3.09
N ARG A 171 -0.90 17.46 -2.58
CA ARG A 171 -1.36 18.19 -1.40
C ARG A 171 -1.50 17.22 -0.23
N PRO A 172 -0.99 17.56 0.96
CA PRO A 172 -1.26 16.77 2.14
C PRO A 172 -2.75 16.78 2.46
N LEU A 173 -3.23 15.67 3.02
CA LEU A 173 -4.58 15.56 3.58
C LEU A 173 -4.49 15.84 5.07
N SER A 174 -5.14 16.90 5.55
CA SER A 174 -5.06 17.32 6.95
C SER A 174 -5.90 16.41 7.86
N ALA A 175 -5.71 16.56 9.17
CA ALA A 175 -6.52 15.86 10.15
C ALA A 175 -8.01 16.24 10.03
N GLU A 176 -8.29 17.50 9.72
CA GLU A 176 -9.63 18.05 9.48
C GLU A 176 -10.23 17.54 8.16
N ASP A 177 -9.42 17.42 7.09
CA ASP A 177 -9.88 16.82 5.84
C ASP A 177 -10.35 15.37 6.04
N ALA A 178 -9.63 14.59 6.86
CA ALA A 178 -10.00 13.21 7.15
C ALA A 178 -11.36 13.13 7.88
N GLU A 179 -11.59 14.02 8.84
CA GLU A 179 -12.87 14.10 9.55
C GLU A 179 -13.99 14.53 8.60
N ALA A 180 -13.78 15.59 7.81
CA ALA A 180 -14.76 16.09 6.86
C ALA A 180 -15.14 15.04 5.80
N LEU A 181 -14.18 14.25 5.31
CA LEU A 181 -14.45 13.15 4.38
C LEU A 181 -15.33 12.07 5.01
N VAL A 182 -15.03 11.66 6.24
CA VAL A 182 -15.84 10.66 6.94
C VAL A 182 -17.24 11.20 7.24
N ASP A 183 -17.34 12.43 7.74
CA ASP A 183 -18.61 13.08 8.07
C ASP A 183 -19.51 13.31 6.84
N ALA A 184 -18.91 13.43 5.64
CA ALA A 184 -19.66 13.53 4.39
C ALA A 184 -20.24 12.18 3.94
N VAL A 185 -19.61 11.05 4.31
CA VAL A 185 -20.03 9.70 3.88
C VAL A 185 -20.97 9.06 4.90
N LEU A 186 -20.74 9.27 6.21
CA LEU A 186 -21.50 8.65 7.30
C LEU A 186 -23.02 8.75 7.16
N PRO A 187 -23.63 9.91 6.82
CA PRO A 187 -25.09 10.01 6.67
C PRO A 187 -25.67 9.10 5.60
N GLY A 188 -24.86 8.70 4.61
CA GLY A 188 -25.26 7.75 3.56
C GLY A 188 -25.20 6.29 3.98
N LEU A 189 -24.65 5.98 5.16
CA LEU A 189 -24.54 4.62 5.70
C LEU A 189 -25.68 4.24 6.66
N ASP A 190 -26.42 5.23 7.15
CA ASP A 190 -27.55 5.09 8.07
C ASP A 190 -28.89 4.82 7.34
N GLY A 191 -28.86 4.72 6.00
CA GLY A 191 -30.03 4.55 5.12
C GLY A 191 -30.44 3.11 4.85
#